data_AF-A0A9Q3KWR5-F1
#
_entry.id   AF-A0A9Q3KWR5-F1
#
_cell.length_a   1.000
_cell.length_b   1.000
_cell.length_c   1.000
_cell.angle_alpha   90.00
_cell.angle_beta   90.00
_cell.angle_gamma   90.00
#
_symmetry.space_group_name_H-M   'P 1'
#
loop_
_entity.id
_entity.type
_entity.pdbx_description
1 polymer ?
#
loop_
_entity_poly.entity_id
_entity_poly.type
_entity_poly.pdbx_seq_one_letter_code
_entity_poly.pdbx_strand_id
1 'polypeptide(L)'
;MLIFLNLLPSEILKQENVYFEGIIPGLKEPTALQFDFLFMPLIKELKQLWLDYHFSPTSTGPSGSFICVAILMAPVYVAAMHKLTGFTSHSGNHFCNFFTIHKAQIEEIAPQFQYTCSYQNHKSTIAKLLWEIPKQQQAIFSEYGVQYSILEDLWDWDATRMVNLYIMHILILGTLKDHSAFKLFILEAKSNIYISYHRKSNDTNSSDSASRTSNSSLDKIIFREAFSLRRDTEQITPHYFHPTKLFPNSHPSHPTSI
;
A
#
# COMPACT_ATOMS: atom_id res chain seq x y z
N MET A 1 -6.30 -0.67 -9.04
CA MET A 1 -6.92 -2.01 -9.05
C MET A 1 -7.54 -2.24 -7.70
N LEU A 2 -8.84 -2.53 -7.65
CA LEU A 2 -9.57 -2.89 -6.44
C LEU A 2 -10.03 -4.34 -6.55
N ILE A 3 -10.08 -5.01 -5.42
CA ILE A 3 -10.47 -6.42 -5.35
C ILE A 3 -11.47 -6.60 -4.20
N PHE A 4 -12.55 -7.32 -4.46
CA PHE A 4 -13.58 -7.61 -3.46
C PHE A 4 -13.16 -8.77 -2.56
N LEU A 5 -12.90 -8.47 -1.29
CA LEU A 5 -12.43 -9.46 -0.31
C LEU A 5 -13.55 -10.37 0.25
N ASN A 6 -14.80 -10.11 -0.10
CA ASN A 6 -15.94 -10.97 0.26
C ASN A 6 -16.02 -12.26 -0.58
N LEU A 7 -15.18 -12.39 -1.60
CA LEU A 7 -15.12 -13.56 -2.48
C LEU A 7 -14.11 -14.60 -1.97
N LEU A 8 -14.25 -15.85 -2.41
CA LEU A 8 -13.27 -16.89 -2.09
C LEU A 8 -11.90 -16.58 -2.72
N PRO A 9 -10.77 -17.05 -2.14
CA PRO A 9 -9.43 -16.80 -2.68
C PRO A 9 -9.24 -17.23 -4.15
N SER A 10 -9.96 -18.25 -4.62
CA SER A 10 -9.94 -18.71 -6.02
C SER A 10 -10.67 -17.77 -6.98
N GLU A 11 -11.53 -16.89 -6.46
CA GLU A 11 -12.41 -16.01 -7.22
C GLU A 11 -11.88 -14.57 -7.25
N ILE A 12 -11.22 -14.13 -6.18
CA ILE A 12 -10.71 -12.78 -5.93
C ILE A 12 -9.83 -12.24 -7.09
N LEU A 13 -9.06 -13.08 -7.77
CA LEU A 13 -8.15 -12.67 -8.85
C LEU A 13 -8.67 -12.97 -10.26
N LYS A 14 -9.90 -13.46 -10.40
CA LYS A 14 -10.50 -13.63 -11.73
C LYS A 14 -10.78 -12.27 -12.35
N GLN A 15 -10.59 -12.17 -13.66
CA GLN A 15 -10.66 -10.90 -14.39
C GLN A 15 -12.01 -10.20 -14.19
N GLU A 16 -13.10 -10.97 -14.08
CA GLU A 16 -14.45 -10.47 -13.83
C GLU A 16 -14.67 -9.88 -12.42
N ASN A 17 -13.81 -10.20 -11.45
CA ASN A 17 -13.92 -9.77 -10.06
C ASN A 17 -12.90 -8.68 -9.67
N VAL A 18 -12.09 -8.25 -10.63
CA VAL A 18 -11.08 -7.21 -10.44
C VAL A 18 -11.59 -5.91 -11.06
N TYR A 19 -11.77 -4.90 -10.21
CA TYR A 19 -12.19 -3.58 -10.67
C TYR A 19 -10.97 -2.70 -10.99
N PHE A 20 -10.89 -2.28 -12.24
CA PHE A 20 -9.78 -1.48 -12.75
C PHE A 20 -10.21 -0.02 -12.91
N GLU A 21 -9.83 0.80 -11.95
CA GLU A 21 -10.22 2.22 -11.90
C GLU A 21 -9.38 3.14 -12.81
N GLY A 22 -8.10 2.83 -13.03
CA GLY A 22 -7.26 3.75 -13.78
C GLY A 22 -5.82 3.30 -13.97
N ILE A 23 -5.21 3.87 -15.01
CA ILE A 23 -3.79 3.76 -15.31
C ILE A 23 -3.14 5.05 -14.85
N ILE A 24 -2.07 4.97 -14.06
CA ILE A 24 -1.21 6.13 -13.79
C ILE A 24 -0.39 6.36 -15.06
N PRO A 25 -0.63 7.45 -15.81
CA PRO A 25 0.09 7.68 -17.06
C PRO A 25 1.53 8.10 -16.75
N GLY A 26 2.51 7.54 -17.45
CA GLY A 26 3.79 8.23 -17.64
C GLY A 26 5.06 7.40 -17.72
N LEU A 27 6.10 8.07 -18.26
CA LEU A 27 7.52 7.70 -18.25
C LEU A 27 8.21 7.97 -16.89
N LYS A 28 7.60 8.81 -16.04
CA LYS A 28 8.09 9.25 -14.72
C LYS A 28 7.01 9.06 -13.66
N GLU A 29 7.44 8.81 -12.44
CA GLU A 29 6.54 8.59 -11.30
C GLU A 29 5.83 9.90 -10.89
N PRO A 30 4.51 9.89 -10.60
CA PRO A 30 3.78 11.09 -10.20
C PRO A 30 4.27 11.67 -8.86
N THR A 31 4.09 12.97 -8.67
CA THR A 31 4.24 13.63 -7.36
C THR A 31 3.07 13.25 -6.44
N ALA A 32 3.19 13.48 -5.13
CA ALA A 32 2.10 13.20 -4.19
C ALA A 32 0.82 13.99 -4.52
N LEU A 33 0.94 15.27 -4.88
CA LEU A 33 -0.21 16.08 -5.30
C LEU A 33 -0.85 15.55 -6.59
N GLN A 34 -0.05 15.14 -7.58
CA GLN A 34 -0.58 14.52 -8.80
C GLN A 34 -1.27 13.20 -8.50
N PHE A 35 -0.72 12.43 -7.56
CA PHE A 35 -1.30 11.19 -7.09
C PHE A 35 -2.67 11.44 -6.45
N ASP A 36 -2.79 12.44 -5.57
CA ASP A 36 -4.08 12.80 -4.97
C ASP A 36 -5.14 13.17 -6.02
N PHE A 37 -4.77 13.96 -7.04
CA PHE A 37 -5.68 14.29 -8.14
C PHE A 37 -6.13 13.08 -8.96
N LEU A 38 -5.24 12.10 -9.17
CA LEU A 38 -5.59 10.86 -9.88
C LEU A 38 -6.57 9.99 -9.10
N PHE A 39 -6.47 9.98 -7.77
CA PHE A 39 -7.32 9.17 -6.89
C PHE A 39 -8.60 9.87 -6.45
N MET A 40 -8.68 11.20 -6.58
CA MET A 40 -9.86 12.00 -6.23
C MET A 40 -11.21 11.44 -6.73
N PRO A 41 -11.39 11.02 -8.01
CA PRO A 41 -12.68 10.47 -8.46
C PRO A 41 -13.04 9.19 -7.69
N LEU A 42 -12.09 8.26 -7.55
CA LEU A 42 -12.27 7.03 -6.82
C LEU A 42 -12.65 7.26 -5.35
N ILE A 43 -11.92 8.16 -4.66
CA ILE A 43 -12.19 8.46 -3.26
C ILE A 43 -13.59 9.08 -3.09
N LYS A 44 -14.03 9.91 -4.03
CA LYS A 44 -15.38 10.48 -4.01
C LYS A 44 -16.45 9.39 -4.11
N GLU A 45 -16.28 8.41 -4.99
CA GLU A 45 -17.20 7.27 -5.12
C GLU A 45 -17.18 6.39 -3.87
N LEU A 46 -16.00 6.08 -3.33
CA LEU A 46 -15.87 5.27 -2.11
C LEU A 46 -16.53 5.94 -0.89
N LYS A 47 -16.42 7.27 -0.75
CA LYS A 47 -17.13 8.03 0.29
C LYS A 47 -18.65 7.89 0.17
N GLN A 48 -19.18 7.83 -1.06
CA GLN A 48 -20.62 7.60 -1.28
C GLN A 48 -21.01 6.16 -0.96
N LEU A 49 -20.19 5.20 -1.37
CA LEU A 49 -20.42 3.78 -1.13
C LEU A 49 -20.29 3.39 0.36
N TRP A 50 -19.61 4.19 1.18
CA TRP A 50 -19.55 4.00 2.63
C TRP A 50 -20.87 4.35 3.33
N LEU A 51 -21.61 5.36 2.85
CA LEU A 51 -22.82 5.91 3.47
C LEU A 51 -24.12 5.18 3.07
N ASP A 52 -24.03 3.87 2.84
CA ASP A 52 -25.11 2.99 2.34
C ASP A 52 -25.66 3.39 0.96
N TYR A 53 -25.08 2.82 -0.10
CA TYR A 53 -25.56 3.04 -1.46
C TYR A 53 -26.65 2.04 -1.83
N HIS A 54 -27.79 2.54 -2.32
CA HIS A 54 -28.91 1.72 -2.76
C HIS A 54 -28.80 1.39 -4.25
N PHE A 55 -28.54 0.11 -4.56
CA PHE A 55 -28.61 -0.39 -5.93
C PHE A 55 -30.06 -0.58 -6.37
N SER A 56 -30.33 -0.19 -7.62
CA SER A 56 -31.61 -0.43 -8.26
C SER A 56 -31.95 -1.92 -8.28
N PRO A 57 -33.24 -2.28 -8.22
CA PRO A 57 -33.69 -3.66 -8.37
C PRO A 57 -33.03 -4.38 -9.55
N THR A 58 -32.54 -5.59 -9.29
CA THR A 58 -32.01 -6.50 -10.31
C THR A 58 -32.95 -7.69 -10.47
N SER A 59 -32.78 -8.46 -11.55
CA SER A 59 -33.55 -9.70 -11.77
C SER A 59 -33.48 -10.67 -10.57
N THR A 60 -32.35 -10.66 -9.85
CA THR A 60 -32.11 -11.49 -8.65
C THR A 60 -32.48 -10.81 -7.33
N GLY A 61 -32.79 -9.50 -7.36
CA GLY A 61 -33.07 -8.68 -6.18
C GLY A 61 -34.12 -7.61 -6.49
N PRO A 62 -35.41 -7.98 -6.57
CA PRO A 62 -36.49 -7.07 -7.01
C PRO A 62 -36.76 -5.89 -6.06
N SER A 63 -36.25 -5.94 -4.84
CA SER A 63 -36.31 -4.83 -3.87
C SER A 63 -35.12 -3.87 -3.95
N GLY A 64 -34.13 -4.13 -4.80
CA GLY A 64 -32.83 -3.47 -4.71
C GLY A 64 -32.00 -4.03 -3.55
N SER A 65 -30.81 -3.47 -3.35
CA SER A 65 -29.90 -3.88 -2.27
C SER A 65 -29.10 -2.69 -1.77
N PHE A 66 -28.95 -2.59 -0.45
CA PHE A 66 -28.02 -1.66 0.16
C PHE A 66 -26.66 -2.32 0.26
N ILE A 67 -25.62 -1.61 -0.17
CA ILE A 67 -24.24 -2.02 0.05
C ILE A 67 -23.48 -0.90 0.75
N CYS A 68 -22.58 -1.33 1.63
CA CYS A 68 -21.53 -0.51 2.20
C CYS A 68 -20.19 -1.07 1.71
N VAL A 69 -19.32 -0.22 1.18
CA VAL A 69 -17.98 -0.60 0.72
C VAL A 69 -16.95 0.00 1.66
N ALA A 70 -16.08 -0.87 2.20
CA ALA A 70 -14.96 -0.52 3.05
C ALA A 70 -13.64 -0.88 2.36
N ILE A 71 -12.62 -0.04 2.49
CA ILE A 71 -11.25 -0.39 2.16
C ILE A 71 -10.68 -1.15 3.36
N LEU A 72 -10.14 -2.35 3.13
CA LEU A 72 -9.46 -3.10 4.19
C LEU A 72 -7.95 -2.86 4.18
N MET A 73 -7.35 -2.84 2.99
CA MET A 73 -5.91 -2.71 2.84
C MET A 73 -5.50 -2.22 1.45
N ALA A 74 -4.32 -1.61 1.38
CA ALA A 74 -3.65 -1.22 0.15
C ALA A 74 -2.33 -1.99 0.00
N PRO A 75 -2.26 -3.03 -0.86
CA PRO A 75 -1.00 -3.68 -1.21
C PRO A 75 -0.20 -2.80 -2.17
N VAL A 76 0.92 -2.25 -1.71
CA VAL A 76 1.75 -1.31 -2.48
C VAL A 76 3.24 -1.53 -2.24
N TYR A 77 4.05 -1.11 -3.20
CA TYR A 77 5.50 -0.99 -3.02
C TYR A 77 5.85 0.31 -2.26
N VAL A 78 7.05 0.39 -1.69
CA VAL A 78 7.47 1.45 -0.77
C VAL A 78 7.30 2.87 -1.36
N ALA A 79 7.71 3.11 -2.60
CA ALA A 79 7.61 4.44 -3.21
C ALA A 79 6.15 4.89 -3.47
N ALA A 80 5.26 3.97 -3.88
CA ALA A 80 3.83 4.27 -3.98
C ALA A 80 3.17 4.46 -2.61
N MET A 81 3.57 3.64 -1.62
CA MET A 81 3.07 3.72 -0.24
C MET A 81 3.18 5.13 0.32
N HIS A 82 4.36 5.74 0.26
CA HIS A 82 4.57 7.07 0.83
C HIS A 82 3.64 8.13 0.21
N LYS A 83 3.40 8.07 -1.10
CA LYS A 83 2.48 8.99 -1.78
C LYS A 83 1.03 8.73 -1.44
N LEU A 84 0.65 7.46 -1.36
CA LEU A 84 -0.70 7.00 -1.00
C LEU A 84 -1.08 7.36 0.45
N THR A 85 -0.10 7.45 1.33
CA THR A 85 -0.31 7.65 2.77
C THR A 85 0.09 9.04 3.26
N GLY A 86 0.71 9.84 2.40
CA GLY A 86 1.24 11.15 2.78
C GLY A 86 2.47 11.09 3.69
N PHE A 87 3.22 9.98 3.73
CA PHE A 87 4.49 9.93 4.45
C PHE A 87 5.64 10.42 3.57
N THR A 88 6.73 10.88 4.19
CA THR A 88 7.95 11.24 3.47
C THR A 88 8.62 10.02 2.85
N SER A 89 9.37 10.24 1.78
CA SER A 89 10.04 9.17 1.05
C SER A 89 11.14 8.49 1.87
N HIS A 90 11.65 7.37 1.37
CA HIS A 90 12.80 6.66 1.93
C HIS A 90 14.06 7.53 2.16
N SER A 91 14.19 8.66 1.44
CA SER A 91 15.31 9.58 1.59
C SER A 91 15.13 10.56 2.75
N GLY A 92 13.89 10.74 3.23
CA GLY A 92 13.54 11.63 4.33
C GLY A 92 14.00 11.14 5.70
N ASN A 93 13.87 12.03 6.69
CA ASN A 93 14.24 11.76 8.07
C ASN A 93 13.28 10.79 8.78
N HIS A 94 11.99 10.82 8.40
CA HIS A 94 10.93 9.94 8.93
C HIS A 94 10.45 8.98 7.83
N PHE A 95 11.31 8.06 7.44
CA PHE A 95 11.16 7.23 6.24
C PHE A 95 10.17 6.06 6.38
N CYS A 96 9.59 5.83 7.57
CA CYS A 96 8.76 4.65 7.84
C CYS A 96 7.32 5.05 8.15
N ASN A 97 6.36 4.32 7.57
CA ASN A 97 4.94 4.52 7.86
C ASN A 97 4.50 3.91 9.20
N PHE A 98 5.19 2.85 9.62
CA PHE A 98 4.84 2.08 10.80
C PHE A 98 5.53 2.58 12.07
N PHE A 99 6.67 3.26 11.91
CA PHE A 99 7.50 3.70 13.02
C PHE A 99 7.89 5.18 12.90
N THR A 100 7.94 5.88 14.03
CA THR A 100 8.34 7.29 14.14
C THR A 100 9.87 7.47 14.27
N ILE A 101 10.66 6.44 13.98
CA ILE A 101 12.12 6.45 14.14
C ILE A 101 12.72 7.46 13.16
N HIS A 102 13.63 8.29 13.68
CA HIS A 102 14.40 9.21 12.86
C HIS A 102 15.55 8.47 12.15
N LYS A 103 15.87 8.84 10.92
CA LYS A 103 16.93 8.22 10.09
C LYS A 103 18.29 8.13 10.79
N ALA A 104 18.61 9.11 11.64
CA ALA A 104 19.84 9.09 12.46
C ALA A 104 19.90 7.93 13.48
N GLN A 105 18.75 7.35 13.81
CA GLN A 105 18.59 6.24 14.76
C GLN A 105 18.22 4.92 14.06
N ILE A 106 18.43 4.80 12.74
CA ILE A 106 18.03 3.61 11.97
C ILE A 106 18.69 2.31 12.46
N GLU A 107 19.83 2.41 13.15
CA GLU A 107 20.54 1.26 13.70
C GLU A 107 20.01 0.81 15.07
N GLU A 108 19.18 1.62 15.71
CA GLU A 108 18.65 1.39 17.06
C GLU A 108 17.62 0.26 17.03
N ILE A 109 17.92 -0.82 17.75
CA ILE A 109 17.01 -1.97 17.92
C ILE A 109 16.22 -1.71 19.19
N ALA A 110 15.08 -1.05 19.05
CA ALA A 110 14.16 -0.82 20.16
C ALA A 110 12.95 -1.76 20.10
N PRO A 111 12.26 -1.98 21.23
CA PRO A 111 10.98 -2.65 21.23
C PRO A 111 10.02 -1.98 20.26
N GLN A 112 9.39 -2.75 19.37
CA GLN A 112 8.48 -2.28 18.31
C GLN A 112 7.42 -1.27 18.80
N PHE A 113 6.96 -1.39 20.04
CA PHE A 113 5.92 -0.54 20.63
C PHE A 113 6.41 0.87 21.00
N GLN A 114 7.72 1.07 21.17
CA GLN A 114 8.28 2.34 21.61
C GLN A 114 8.17 3.44 20.54
N TYR A 115 8.22 3.05 19.27
CA TYR A 115 8.22 3.98 18.16
C TYR A 115 7.04 3.76 17.20
N THR A 116 5.99 3.04 17.60
CA THR A 116 4.86 2.79 16.70
C THR A 116 4.17 4.10 16.31
N CYS A 117 3.92 4.29 15.01
CA CYS A 117 3.11 5.38 14.52
C CYS A 117 1.65 5.15 14.97
N SER A 118 1.12 6.04 15.81
CA SER A 118 -0.26 5.94 16.30
C SER A 118 -1.22 6.65 15.37
N TYR A 119 -2.36 6.03 15.07
CA TYR A 119 -3.44 6.64 14.30
C TYR A 119 -3.84 8.03 14.81
N GLN A 120 -3.99 8.19 16.13
CA GLN A 120 -4.35 9.48 16.74
C GLN A 120 -3.28 10.54 16.50
N ASN A 121 -2.01 10.18 16.61
CA ASN A 121 -0.90 11.12 16.36
C ASN A 121 -0.90 11.53 14.89
N HIS A 122 -1.00 10.56 13.98
CA HIS A 122 -1.09 10.80 12.54
C HIS A 122 -2.24 11.75 12.18
N LYS A 123 -3.47 11.45 12.62
CA LYS A 123 -4.64 12.31 12.40
C LYS A 123 -4.49 13.69 13.03
N SER A 124 -3.90 13.79 14.23
CA SER A 124 -3.67 15.09 14.88
C SER A 124 -2.66 15.95 14.12
N THR A 125 -1.62 15.35 13.53
CA THR A 125 -0.62 16.04 12.70
C THR A 125 -1.24 16.51 11.40
N ILE A 126 -2.05 15.68 10.74
CA ILE A 126 -2.79 16.08 9.53
C ILE A 126 -3.76 17.21 9.84
N ALA A 127 -4.51 17.11 10.93
CA ALA A 127 -5.44 18.16 11.35
C ALA A 127 -4.71 19.50 11.55
N LYS A 128 -3.56 19.50 12.25
CA LYS A 128 -2.72 20.70 12.39
C LYS A 128 -2.28 21.23 11.02
N LEU A 129 -1.79 20.37 10.13
CA LEU A 129 -1.33 20.76 8.80
C LEU A 129 -2.42 21.46 7.97
N LEU A 130 -3.66 20.98 8.04
CA LEU A 130 -4.79 21.55 7.28
C LEU A 130 -5.17 22.98 7.70
N TRP A 131 -4.87 23.38 8.93
CA TRP A 131 -5.17 24.74 9.44
C TRP A 131 -4.04 25.75 9.20
N GLU A 132 -2.89 25.30 8.68
CA GLU A 132 -1.66 26.09 8.60
C GLU A 132 -1.36 26.59 7.18
N ILE A 133 -0.54 27.65 7.09
CA ILE A 133 -0.14 28.28 5.82
C ILE A 133 0.91 27.38 5.13
N PRO A 134 1.03 27.34 3.78
CA PRO A 134 1.96 26.45 3.07
C PRO A 134 3.40 26.42 3.60
N LYS A 135 3.93 27.56 4.07
CA LYS A 135 5.26 27.63 4.68
C LYS A 135 5.35 26.83 5.99
N GLN A 136 4.32 26.90 6.82
CA GLN A 136 4.23 26.14 8.08
C GLN A 136 3.91 24.67 7.82
N GLN A 137 3.09 24.36 6.81
CA GLN A 137 2.85 22.99 6.37
C GLN A 137 4.16 22.28 6.00
N GLN A 138 5.05 22.97 5.29
CA GLN A 138 6.36 22.42 4.94
C GLN A 138 7.26 22.22 6.17
N ALA A 139 7.17 23.09 7.18
CA ALA A 139 7.90 22.91 8.45
C ALA A 139 7.38 21.68 9.22
N ILE A 140 6.06 21.52 9.31
CA ILE A 140 5.41 20.35 9.92
C ILE A 140 5.78 19.08 9.15
N PHE A 141 5.78 19.11 7.82
CA PHE A 141 6.20 17.97 7.01
C PHE A 141 7.67 17.61 7.25
N SER A 142 8.55 18.60 7.43
CA SER A 142 9.96 18.34 7.74
C SER A 142 10.17 17.80 9.16
N GLU A 143 9.34 18.20 10.11
CA GLU A 143 9.43 17.81 11.52
C GLU A 143 8.83 16.43 11.78
N TYR A 144 7.66 16.12 11.21
CA TYR A 144 6.93 14.87 11.47
C TYR A 144 7.01 13.88 10.31
N GLY A 145 7.40 14.31 9.11
CA GLY A 145 7.43 13.46 7.91
C GLY A 145 6.06 13.10 7.36
N VAL A 146 5.01 13.81 7.75
CA VAL A 146 3.62 13.54 7.36
C VAL A 146 3.03 14.76 6.66
N GLN A 147 2.38 14.52 5.54
CA GLN A 147 1.58 15.46 4.76
C GLN A 147 0.19 14.89 4.53
N TYR A 148 -0.75 15.73 4.09
CA TYR A 148 -2.07 15.28 3.68
C TYR A 148 -1.98 14.35 2.45
N SER A 149 -2.85 13.34 2.42
CA SER A 149 -3.14 12.53 1.24
C SER A 149 -4.65 12.36 1.12
N ILE A 150 -5.14 12.22 -0.11
CA ILE A 150 -6.58 12.15 -0.40
C ILE A 150 -7.27 10.95 0.27
N LEU A 151 -6.55 9.89 0.65
CA LEU A 151 -7.15 8.75 1.37
C LEU A 151 -7.57 9.11 2.80
N GLU A 152 -7.01 10.19 3.37
CA GLU A 152 -7.36 10.65 4.72
C GLU A 152 -8.80 11.14 4.85
N ASP A 153 -9.46 11.40 3.71
CA ASP A 153 -10.88 11.73 3.60
C ASP A 153 -11.83 10.54 3.82
N LEU A 154 -11.32 9.31 3.73
CA LEU A 154 -12.10 8.09 3.96
C LEU A 154 -12.23 7.84 5.47
N TRP A 155 -13.42 7.44 5.89
CA TRP A 155 -13.74 7.27 7.30
C TRP A 155 -13.05 6.04 7.92
N ASP A 156 -12.96 4.97 7.14
CA ASP A 156 -12.41 3.68 7.50
C ASP A 156 -10.90 3.56 7.29
N TRP A 157 -10.25 4.61 6.75
CA TRP A 157 -8.83 4.59 6.41
C TRP A 157 -7.90 4.93 7.58
N ASP A 158 -6.89 4.07 7.76
CA ASP A 158 -5.76 4.22 8.67
C ASP A 158 -4.45 3.95 7.94
N ALA A 159 -3.78 5.02 7.52
CA ALA A 159 -2.48 4.97 6.83
C ALA A 159 -1.37 4.26 7.62
N THR A 160 -1.49 4.16 8.95
CA THR A 160 -0.48 3.54 9.82
C THR A 160 -0.57 2.01 9.87
N ARG A 161 -1.71 1.44 9.45
CA ARG A 161 -2.00 -0.01 9.61
C ARG A 161 -2.53 -0.69 8.35
N MET A 162 -3.19 0.05 7.47
CA MET A 162 -3.90 -0.51 6.32
C MET A 162 -3.04 -0.59 5.07
N VAL A 163 -1.76 -0.22 5.14
CA VAL A 163 -0.82 -0.50 4.06
C VAL A 163 -0.14 -1.84 4.26
N ASN A 164 -0.22 -2.69 3.23
CA ASN A 164 0.54 -3.92 3.16
C ASN A 164 1.68 -3.75 2.16
N LEU A 165 2.90 -3.87 2.65
CA LEU A 165 4.08 -3.83 1.80
C LEU A 165 4.19 -5.11 0.98
N TYR A 166 4.24 -4.98 -0.33
CA TYR A 166 4.33 -6.14 -1.22
C TYR A 166 5.62 -6.93 -0.97
N ILE A 167 5.48 -8.09 -0.31
CA ILE A 167 6.59 -8.96 0.14
C ILE A 167 7.55 -9.27 -1.00
N MET A 168 7.03 -9.46 -2.22
CA MET A 168 7.87 -9.76 -3.38
C MET A 168 8.90 -8.66 -3.65
N HIS A 169 8.54 -7.38 -3.53
CA HIS A 169 9.48 -6.27 -3.76
C HIS A 169 10.47 -6.08 -2.61
N ILE A 170 10.06 -6.39 -1.38
CA ILE A 170 10.93 -6.22 -0.20
C ILE A 170 11.91 -7.37 -0.07
N LEU A 171 11.42 -8.61 -0.12
CA LEU A 171 12.27 -9.78 0.08
C LEU A 171 13.11 -10.11 -1.16
N ILE A 172 12.53 -10.07 -2.37
CA ILE A 172 13.21 -10.57 -3.57
C ILE A 172 14.11 -9.50 -4.21
N LEU A 173 13.72 -8.22 -4.18
CA LEU A 173 14.44 -7.17 -4.93
C LEU A 173 15.51 -6.38 -4.15
N GLY A 174 15.62 -6.49 -2.81
CA GLY A 174 16.74 -5.82 -2.14
C GLY A 174 16.88 -5.93 -0.63
N THR A 175 15.79 -5.89 0.15
CA THR A 175 15.90 -5.74 1.61
C THR A 175 16.52 -6.95 2.29
N LEU A 176 16.23 -8.17 1.81
CA LEU A 176 16.83 -9.38 2.37
C LEU A 176 18.34 -9.45 2.09
N LYS A 177 18.78 -8.94 0.94
CA LYS A 177 20.19 -8.91 0.57
C LYS A 177 20.98 -8.00 1.50
N ASP A 178 20.51 -6.77 1.67
CA ASP A 178 21.21 -5.80 2.51
C ASP A 178 21.13 -6.21 4.00
N HIS A 179 19.99 -6.70 4.46
CA HIS A 179 19.85 -7.17 5.83
C HIS A 179 20.74 -8.39 6.13
N SER A 180 20.81 -9.35 5.21
CA SER A 180 21.65 -10.53 5.38
C SER A 180 23.14 -10.18 5.38
N ALA A 181 23.57 -9.27 4.51
CA ALA A 181 24.96 -8.81 4.46
C ALA A 181 25.37 -7.95 5.67
N PHE A 182 24.55 -6.95 6.04
CA PHE A 182 24.95 -5.93 7.01
C PHE A 182 24.58 -6.24 8.46
N LYS A 183 23.49 -6.97 8.72
CA LYS A 183 23.02 -7.26 10.09
C LYS A 183 23.26 -8.71 10.51
N LEU A 184 23.15 -9.66 9.59
CA LEU A 184 23.37 -11.08 9.87
C LEU A 184 24.80 -11.54 9.55
N PHE A 185 25.64 -10.67 8.99
CA PHE A 185 27.01 -10.97 8.57
C PHE A 185 27.12 -12.21 7.66
N ILE A 186 26.08 -12.49 6.88
CA ILE A 186 26.09 -13.57 5.89
C ILE A 186 26.86 -13.05 4.68
N LEU A 187 28.10 -13.52 4.53
CA LEU A 187 28.96 -13.14 3.42
C LEU A 187 28.36 -13.60 2.09
N GLU A 188 28.31 -12.70 1.10
CA GLU A 188 27.96 -13.10 -0.26
C GLU A 188 28.99 -14.11 -0.79
N ALA A 189 28.54 -15.33 -1.07
CA ALA A 189 29.22 -16.15 -2.06
C ALA A 189 29.02 -15.44 -3.41
N LYS A 190 30.11 -14.89 -3.98
CA LYS A 190 30.12 -14.20 -5.28
C LYS A 190 29.37 -15.03 -6.32
N SER A 191 28.10 -14.70 -6.56
CA SER A 191 27.34 -15.24 -7.68
C SER A 191 27.23 -14.14 -8.73
N ASN A 192 27.77 -14.39 -9.92
CA ASN A 192 27.87 -13.47 -11.06
C ASN A 192 26.50 -13.07 -11.67
N ILE A 193 25.41 -13.21 -10.93
CA ILE A 193 24.04 -13.02 -11.41
C ILE A 193 23.70 -11.52 -11.50
N TYR A 194 24.25 -10.69 -10.61
CA TYR A 194 23.89 -9.28 -10.44
C TYR A 194 24.44 -8.33 -11.53
N ILE A 195 25.50 -8.70 -12.24
CA ILE A 195 26.14 -7.83 -13.25
C ILE A 195 25.29 -7.73 -14.52
N SER A 196 24.42 -8.72 -14.79
CA SER A 196 23.62 -8.76 -16.02
C SER A 196 22.47 -7.74 -16.08
N TYR A 197 21.86 -7.40 -14.94
CA TYR A 197 20.72 -6.46 -14.90
C TYR A 197 21.15 -5.00 -15.02
N HIS A 198 22.26 -4.60 -14.39
CA HIS A 198 22.75 -3.23 -14.45
C HIS A 198 23.54 -2.90 -15.72
N ARG A 199 24.09 -3.89 -16.42
CA ARG A 199 24.80 -3.63 -17.69
C ARG A 199 23.84 -3.33 -18.83
N LYS A 200 22.62 -3.88 -18.81
CA LYS A 200 21.64 -3.69 -19.90
C LYS A 200 20.90 -2.34 -19.83
N SER A 201 20.85 -1.68 -18.67
CA SER A 201 20.23 -0.35 -18.54
C SER A 201 21.13 0.80 -18.99
N ASN A 202 22.44 0.57 -19.11
CA ASN A 202 23.40 1.61 -19.50
C ASN A 202 23.78 1.58 -20.99
N ASP A 203 23.45 0.51 -21.72
CA ASP A 203 23.88 0.31 -23.11
C ASP A 203 22.73 0.34 -24.14
N THR A 204 21.64 1.07 -23.89
CA THR A 204 20.61 1.32 -24.93
C THR A 204 20.58 2.78 -25.37
N ASN A 205 21.69 3.20 -25.96
CA ASN A 205 21.77 4.27 -26.96
C ASN A 205 22.53 3.72 -28.18
N SER A 206 21.94 2.79 -28.93
CA SER A 206 21.97 2.76 -30.40
C SER A 206 21.14 1.59 -30.93
N SER A 207 20.76 1.76 -32.19
CA SER A 207 19.84 1.03 -33.05
C SER A 207 19.99 -0.49 -33.21
N ASP A 208 18.85 -1.07 -33.60
CA ASP A 208 18.63 -2.21 -34.51
C ASP A 208 18.81 -3.68 -34.07
N SER A 209 17.63 -4.31 -34.00
CA SER A 209 17.24 -5.62 -34.56
C SER A 209 17.86 -6.94 -34.04
N ALA A 210 16.94 -7.91 -33.96
CA ALA A 210 17.13 -9.37 -34.01
C ALA A 210 17.20 -10.20 -32.70
N SER A 211 16.31 -11.19 -32.70
CA SER A 211 16.29 -12.48 -31.99
C SER A 211 15.71 -12.56 -30.57
N ARG A 212 14.43 -12.96 -30.54
CA ARG A 212 13.82 -13.78 -29.48
C ARG A 212 14.64 -15.06 -29.31
N THR A 213 15.11 -15.38 -28.11
CA THR A 213 15.10 -16.75 -27.56
C THR A 213 15.56 -16.80 -26.08
N SER A 214 14.83 -17.61 -25.31
CA SER A 214 15.15 -18.19 -23.99
C SER A 214 15.20 -17.29 -22.73
N ASN A 215 14.02 -16.92 -22.20
CA ASN A 215 13.82 -16.65 -20.75
C ASN A 215 12.94 -17.71 -20.05
N SER A 216 12.51 -18.77 -20.74
CA SER A 216 11.42 -19.64 -20.25
C SER A 216 11.76 -20.60 -19.11
N SER A 217 13.04 -20.80 -18.78
CA SER A 217 13.45 -21.81 -17.77
C SER A 217 13.60 -21.26 -16.36
N LEU A 218 14.01 -19.99 -16.20
CA LEU A 218 14.22 -19.37 -14.88
C LEU A 218 12.90 -18.94 -14.24
N ASP A 219 11.99 -18.37 -15.03
CA ASP A 219 10.65 -18.02 -14.55
C ASP A 219 9.90 -19.26 -14.06
N LYS A 220 10.07 -20.41 -14.74
CA LYS A 220 9.45 -21.68 -14.32
C LYS A 220 10.01 -22.23 -13.01
N ILE A 221 11.28 -21.98 -12.70
CA ILE A 221 11.91 -22.46 -11.45
C ILE A 221 11.46 -21.61 -10.27
N ILE A 222 11.46 -20.27 -10.42
CA ILE A 222 11.03 -19.34 -9.37
C ILE A 222 9.54 -19.51 -9.07
N PHE A 223 8.69 -19.65 -10.10
CA PHE A 223 7.26 -19.92 -9.90
C PHE A 223 7.00 -21.26 -9.23
N ARG A 224 7.77 -22.30 -9.56
CA ARG A 224 7.61 -23.64 -8.97
C ARG A 224 8.00 -23.68 -7.49
N GLU A 225 9.08 -22.99 -7.10
CA GLU A 225 9.52 -22.91 -5.70
C GLU A 225 8.57 -22.05 -4.85
N ALA A 226 8.11 -20.92 -5.37
CA ALA A 226 7.13 -20.06 -4.70
C ALA A 226 5.78 -20.77 -4.44
N PHE A 227 5.35 -21.63 -5.38
CA PHE A 227 4.15 -22.47 -5.19
C PHE A 227 4.37 -23.63 -4.21
N SER A 228 5.59 -24.12 -4.05
CA SER A 228 5.89 -25.16 -3.05
C SER A 228 5.79 -24.59 -1.64
N LEU A 229 6.32 -23.40 -1.39
CA LEU A 229 6.23 -22.70 -0.11
C LEU A 229 4.78 -22.30 0.26
N ARG A 230 3.91 -22.11 -0.75
CA ARG A 230 2.47 -21.86 -0.53
C ARG A 230 1.72 -23.10 -0.02
N ARG A 231 2.11 -24.30 -0.44
CA ARG A 231 1.48 -25.56 0.06
C ARG A 231 1.83 -25.85 1.51
N ASP A 232 3.02 -25.45 1.96
CA ASP A 232 3.46 -25.70 3.34
C ASP A 232 2.84 -24.70 4.33
N THR A 233 2.33 -23.55 3.85
CA THR A 233 1.63 -22.54 4.66
C THR A 233 0.13 -22.77 4.78
N GLU A 234 -0.47 -23.66 3.98
CA GLU A 234 -1.88 -24.06 4.09
C GLU A 234 -2.18 -24.95 5.31
N GLN A 235 -1.16 -25.45 6.03
CA GLN A 235 -1.34 -26.21 7.28
C GLN A 235 -1.42 -25.35 8.55
N ILE A 236 -1.24 -24.03 8.44
CA ILE A 236 -1.44 -23.11 9.56
C ILE A 236 -2.87 -22.59 9.46
N THR A 237 -3.75 -23.11 10.32
CA THR A 237 -5.14 -22.62 10.45
C THR A 237 -5.14 -21.10 10.62
N PRO A 238 -5.80 -20.34 9.71
CA PRO A 238 -5.93 -18.91 9.89
C PRO A 238 -6.82 -18.65 11.09
N HIS A 239 -6.30 -17.93 12.10
CA HIS A 239 -7.15 -17.32 13.11
C HIS A 239 -8.02 -16.28 12.39
N TYR A 240 -9.26 -16.65 12.10
CA TYR A 240 -10.26 -15.78 11.51
C TYR A 240 -10.39 -14.51 12.36
N PHE A 241 -10.12 -13.36 11.74
CA PHE A 241 -10.44 -12.06 12.30
C PHE A 241 -11.97 -11.96 12.37
N HIS A 242 -12.54 -11.95 13.57
CA HIS A 242 -13.96 -11.73 13.78
C HIS A 242 -14.29 -10.24 13.51
N PRO A 243 -15.17 -9.91 12.55
CA PRO A 243 -15.47 -8.53 12.18
C PRO A 243 -16.32 -7.77 13.20
N THR A 244 -16.73 -8.40 14.30
CA THR A 244 -17.72 -7.87 15.24
C THR A 244 -17.22 -6.71 16.12
N LYS A 245 -15.93 -6.37 16.09
CA LYS A 245 -15.35 -5.31 16.94
C LYS A 245 -15.11 -3.96 16.24
N LEU A 246 -15.42 -3.83 14.94
CA LEU A 246 -15.21 -2.59 14.18
C LEU A 246 -16.43 -1.67 14.13
N PHE A 247 -17.58 -2.09 14.65
CA PHE A 247 -18.80 -1.27 14.70
C PHE A 247 -19.10 -0.83 16.14
N PRO A 248 -18.54 0.30 16.63
CA PRO A 248 -19.12 0.96 17.79
C PRO A 248 -20.48 1.53 17.38
N ASN A 249 -21.55 1.01 17.99
CA ASN A 249 -22.90 1.58 17.93
C ASN A 249 -22.87 3.03 18.39
N SER A 250 -22.74 3.97 17.46
CA SER A 250 -22.95 5.39 17.72
C SER A 250 -23.45 6.07 16.44
N HIS A 251 -24.74 5.96 16.20
CA HIS A 251 -25.44 6.90 15.34
C HIS A 251 -25.43 8.29 16.02
N PRO A 252 -25.05 9.38 15.33
CA PRO A 252 -25.32 10.72 15.83
C PRO A 252 -26.82 11.02 15.68
N SER A 253 -27.48 11.28 16.81
CA SER A 253 -28.84 11.82 16.86
C SER A 253 -28.89 13.21 16.23
N HIS A 254 -29.73 13.38 15.20
CA HIS A 254 -30.08 14.69 14.66
C HIS A 254 -30.73 15.58 15.73
N PRO A 255 -30.38 16.88 15.85
CA PRO A 255 -31.14 17.81 16.65
C PRO A 255 -32.43 18.18 15.90
N THR A 256 -33.56 17.91 16.53
CA THR A 256 -34.88 18.40 16.12
C THR A 256 -34.97 19.88 16.51
N SER A 257 -35.08 20.77 15.53
CA SER A 257 -35.39 22.18 15.76
C SER A 257 -36.90 22.40 15.66
N ILE A 258 -37.44 23.07 16.68
CA ILE A 258 -38.78 23.67 16.74
C ILE A 258 -38.88 24.83 15.74
#